data_AF-A0A7Z2V1T0-F1
#
_entry.id   AF-A0A7Z2V1T0-F1
#
_cell.length_a   1.000
_cell.length_b   1.000
_cell.length_c   1.000
_cell.angle_alpha   90.00
_cell.angle_beta   90.00
_cell.angle_gamma   90.00
#
_symmetry.space_group_name_H-M   'P 1'
#
loop_
_entity.id
_entity.type
_entity.pdbx_description
1 polymer ?
#
loop_
_entity_poly.entity_id
_entity_poly.type
_entity_poly.pdbx_seq_one_letter_code
_entity_poly.pdbx_strand_id
1 'polypeptide(L)' 'MTRNHTGHRIGECHQRAKLSSAQVAAMRADHAAGLSYRRLALKYHCGISTARDICTYRTRWAG' A
#
# COMPACT_ATOMS: atom_id res chain seq x y z
N MET A 1 -17.69 -22.32 7.65
CA MET A 1 -16.83 -21.17 8.02
C MET A 1 -15.38 -21.63 8.00
N THR A 2 -14.62 -21.39 6.94
CA THR A 2 -13.28 -21.95 6.77
C THR A 2 -12.22 -20.94 7.19
N ARG A 3 -11.53 -21.21 8.31
CA ARG A 3 -10.43 -20.42 8.89
C ARG A 3 -9.10 -20.88 8.29
N ASN A 4 -8.27 -19.95 7.81
CA ASN A 4 -6.86 -20.22 7.50
C ASN A 4 -6.05 -20.25 8.83
N HIS A 5 -5.08 -21.16 8.95
CA HIS A 5 -4.36 -21.52 10.19
C HIS A 5 -3.51 -20.39 10.82
N THR A 6 -3.43 -19.19 10.23
CA THR A 6 -2.56 -18.11 10.71
C THR A 6 -3.30 -16.90 11.30
N GLY A 7 -4.62 -16.97 11.52
CA GLY A 7 -5.35 -15.93 12.26
C GLY A 7 -5.32 -14.51 11.65
N HIS A 8 -4.82 -14.33 10.43
CA HIS A 8 -4.82 -13.03 9.77
C HIS A 8 -6.21 -12.72 9.22
N ARG A 9 -6.84 -11.65 9.73
CA ARG A 9 -7.97 -11.00 9.08
C ARG A 9 -7.49 -10.41 7.75
N ILE A 10 -7.56 -11.20 6.69
CA ILE A 10 -7.57 -10.72 5.30
C ILE A 10 -8.97 -10.21 4.98
N GLY A 11 -9.41 -9.19 5.71
CA GLY A 11 -10.66 -8.48 5.48
C GLY A 11 -10.35 -7.18 4.78
N GLU A 12 -10.96 -7.01 3.61
CA GLU A 12 -11.26 -5.69 3.04
C GLU A 12 -10.05 -4.95 2.47
N CYS A 13 -9.35 -5.59 1.52
CA CYS A 13 -8.56 -4.84 0.57
C CYS A 13 -9.54 -4.00 -0.26
N HIS A 14 -9.73 -2.73 0.11
CA HIS A 14 -10.35 -1.72 -0.73
C HIS A 14 -9.47 -1.50 -1.96
N GLN A 15 -9.45 -2.46 -2.90
CA GLN A 15 -8.68 -2.45 -4.15
C GLN A 15 -9.01 -1.25 -5.06
N ARG A 16 -9.91 -0.36 -4.63
CA ARG A 16 -10.42 0.80 -5.36
C ARG A 16 -10.47 2.08 -4.53
N ALA A 17 -9.79 2.15 -3.38
CA ALA A 17 -9.50 3.46 -2.79
C ALA A 17 -8.64 4.23 -3.81
N LYS A 18 -9.27 5.13 -4.56
CA LYS A 18 -8.60 5.96 -5.58
C LYS A 18 -7.64 6.89 -4.85
N LEU A 19 -6.44 6.39 -4.55
CA LEU A 19 -5.35 7.24 -4.06
C LEU A 19 -5.13 8.32 -5.11
N SER A 20 -5.30 9.58 -4.71
CA SER A 20 -5.01 10.70 -5.59
C SER A 20 -3.51 10.71 -5.91
N SER A 21 -3.14 11.22 -7.08
CA SER A 21 -1.73 11.37 -7.50
C SER A 21 -0.88 12.07 -6.43
N ALA A 22 -1.47 13.03 -5.70
CA ALA A 22 -0.86 13.70 -4.56
C ALA A 22 -0.60 12.76 -3.37
N GLN A 23 -1.54 11.87 -3.04
CA GLN A 23 -1.37 10.87 -1.97
C GLN A 23 -0.31 9.84 -2.35
N VAL A 24 -0.27 9.42 -3.61
CA VAL A 24 0.77 8.53 -4.14
C VAL A 24 2.15 9.21 -4.06
N ALA A 25 2.24 10.52 -4.34
CA ALA A 25 3.48 11.28 -4.17
C ALA A 25 3.93 11.36 -2.71
N ALA A 26 3.01 11.67 -1.80
CA ALA A 26 3.29 11.73 -0.37
C ALA A 26 3.72 10.35 0.18
N MET A 27 3.04 9.28 -0.22
CA MET A 27 3.34 7.90 0.19
C MET A 27 4.76 7.48 -0.19
N ARG A 28 5.26 7.97 -1.32
CA ARG A 28 6.64 7.74 -1.76
C ARG A 28 7.65 8.56 -0.96
N ALA A 29 7.33 9.81 -0.63
CA ALA A 29 8.18 10.63 0.22
C ALA A 29 8.33 10.01 1.61
N ASP A 30 7.22 9.52 2.19
CA ASP A 30 7.24 8.77 3.44
C ASP A 30 8.05 7.47 3.33
N HIS A 31 7.93 6.72 2.22
CA HIS A 31 8.77 5.53 2.00
C HIS A 31 10.27 5.88 1.91
N ALA A 32 10.62 6.96 1.19
CA ALA A 32 11.99 7.46 1.08
C ALA A 32 12.53 7.95 2.44
N ALA A 33 11.67 8.44 3.33
CA ALA A 33 11.99 8.77 4.71
C ALA A 33 12.15 7.52 5.61
N GLY A 34 12.00 6.30 5.08
CA GLY A 34 12.21 5.05 5.79
C GLY A 34 10.96 4.43 6.40
N LEU A 35 9.75 4.90 6.06
CA LEU A 35 8.53 4.27 6.55
C LEU A 35 8.31 2.90 5.89
N SER A 36 8.08 1.88 6.71
CA SER A 36 7.75 0.54 6.23
C SER A 36 6.36 0.49 5.57
N TYR A 37 6.18 -0.41 4.60
CA TYR A 37 4.90 -0.58 3.87
C TYR A 37 3.68 -0.76 4.77
N ARG A 38 3.83 -1.38 5.95
CA ARG A 38 2.75 -1.53 6.92
C ARG A 38 2.28 -0.19 7.50
N ARG A 39 3.21 0.74 7.78
CA ARG A 39 2.87 2.09 8.24
C ARG A 39 2.24 2.91 7.13
N LEU A 40 2.74 2.77 5.90
CA LEU A 40 2.16 3.42 4.72
C LEU A 40 0.72 2.92 4.45
N ALA A 41 0.51 1.61 4.48
CA ALA A 41 -0.82 0.99 4.33
C ALA A 41 -1.84 1.54 5.35
N LEU A 42 -1.44 1.66 6.62
CA LEU A 42 -2.28 2.25 7.66
C LEU A 42 -2.51 3.75 7.45
N LYS A 43 -1.46 4.52 7.14
CA LYS A 43 -1.52 5.98 6.94
C LYS A 43 -2.40 6.38 5.74
N TYR A 44 -2.37 5.58 4.69
CA TYR A 44 -3.09 5.83 3.43
C TYR A 44 -4.34 4.96 3.26
N HIS A 45 -4.72 4.20 4.30
CA HIS A 45 -5.88 3.31 4.30
C HIS A 45 -5.92 2.40 3.05
N CYS A 46 -4.77 1.83 2.69
CA CYS A 46 -4.63 0.99 1.50
C CYS A 46 -4.02 -0.38 1.86
N GLY A 47 -4.13 -1.35 0.95
CA GLY A 47 -3.54 -2.67 1.14
C GLY A 47 -1.99 -2.60 1.12
N ILE A 48 -1.32 -3.46 1.90
CA ILE A 48 0.15 -3.55 1.91
C ILE A 48 0.69 -3.87 0.50
N SER A 49 -0.02 -4.70 -0.26
CA SER A 49 0.33 -4.99 -1.66
C SER A 49 0.25 -3.75 -2.54
N THR A 50 -0.78 -2.90 -2.37
CA THR A 50 -0.90 -1.59 -3.05
C THR A 50 0.20 -0.63 -2.64
N ALA A 51 0.57 -0.60 -1.35
CA ALA A 51 1.67 0.21 -0.86
C ALA A 51 3.01 -0.19 -1.49
N ARG A 52 3.28 -1.49 -1.56
CA ARG A 52 4.46 -2.04 -2.23
C ARG A 52 4.44 -1.70 -3.72
N ASP A 53 3.31 -1.92 -4.39
CA ASP A 53 3.13 -1.59 -5.80
C ASP A 53 3.42 -0.11 -6.06
N ILE A 54 2.80 0.82 -5.33
CA ILE A 54 3.03 2.27 -5.49
C ILE A 54 4.51 2.67 -5.31
N CYS A 55 5.19 2.06 -4.34
CA CYS A 55 6.60 2.32 -4.08
C CYS A 55 7.54 1.67 -5.13
N THR A 56 7.17 0.49 -5.67
CA THR A 56 8.01 -0.33 -6.57
C THR A 56 7.70 -0.10 -8.06
N TYR A 57 6.47 0.16 -8.47
CA TYR A 57 6.06 0.27 -9.87
C TYR A 57 6.59 1.52 -10.58
N ARG A 58 7.23 2.44 -9.83
CA ARG A 58 7.90 3.63 -10.41
C ARG A 58 9.12 3.25 -11.26
N THR A 59 9.69 2.04 -11.14
CA THR A 59 10.78 1.60 -12.03
C THR A 59 10.31 1.31 -13.46
N ARG A 60 9.01 1.21 -13.73
CA ARG A 60 8.47 0.93 -15.07
C ARG A 60 7.94 2.14 -15.84
N TRP A 61 7.83 3.32 -15.21
CA TRP A 61 7.40 4.55 -15.88
C TRP A 61 8.49 5.63 -15.80
N ALA A 62 9.70 5.23 -16.20
CA ALA A 62 10.69 6.15 -16.76
C ALA A 62 10.54 6.03 -18.28
N GLY A 63 9.70 6.89 -18.84
CA GLY A 63 9.47 7.07 -20.27
C GLY A 63 9.02 8.50 -20.46
#